data_AF-A0A0W1CE12-F1
#
_entry.id   AF-A0A0W1CE12-F1
#
_cell.length_a   1.000
_cell.length_b   1.000
_cell.length_c   1.000
_cell.angle_alpha   90.00
_cell.angle_beta   90.00
_cell.angle_gamma   90.00
#
_symmetry.space_group_name_H-M   'P 1'
#
loop_
_entity.id
_entity.type
_entity.pdbx_description
1 polymer ?
#
loop_
_entity_poly.entity_id
_entity_poly.type
_entity_poly.pdbx_seq_one_letter_code
_entity_poly.pdbx_strand_id
1 'polypeptide(L)'
;MIKLLIFAVTIVTILIGFGALFLLVSAPFAWLAIGFMSYCRPRLVLGRAALCFIAIWLITVIALPVGNGTFIGILLAVFLAPWPARLWANRAAFRADDSDQRTAAADSRNTKCESEGSRRRVTADKPWPEYMADSERARLVSLYQLPTSFPR
;
A
#
# COMPACT_ATOMS: atom_id res chain seq x y z
N MET A 1 -28.14 -24.43 21.60
CA MET A 1 -27.77 -24.18 20.18
C MET A 1 -28.07 -22.74 19.74
N ILE A 2 -29.31 -22.24 19.90
CA ILE A 2 -29.69 -20.88 19.49
C ILE A 2 -28.84 -19.78 20.16
N LYS A 3 -28.59 -19.85 21.47
CA LYS A 3 -27.75 -18.87 22.20
C LYS A 3 -26.31 -18.81 21.67
N LEU A 4 -25.76 -19.94 21.23
CA LEU A 4 -24.39 -20.05 20.73
C LEU A 4 -24.29 -19.52 19.29
N LEU A 5 -25.32 -19.74 18.47
CA LEU A 5 -25.47 -19.12 17.16
C LEU A 5 -25.58 -17.59 17.28
N ILE A 6 -26.43 -17.09 18.18
CA ILE A 6 -26.57 -15.64 18.42
C ILE A 6 -25.23 -15.05 18.85
N PHE A 7 -24.53 -15.69 19.79
CA PHE A 7 -23.21 -15.24 20.23
C PHE A 7 -22.20 -15.16 19.08
N ALA A 8 -22.14 -16.19 18.23
CA ALA A 8 -21.26 -16.21 17.06
C ALA A 8 -21.60 -15.09 16.06
N VAL A 9 -22.89 -14.89 15.74
CA VAL A 9 -23.35 -13.83 14.84
C VAL A 9 -23.03 -12.45 15.40
N THR A 10 -23.18 -12.24 16.71
CA THR A 10 -22.84 -10.98 17.37
C THR A 10 -21.35 -10.69 17.28
N ILE A 11 -20.48 -11.69 17.53
CA ILE A 11 -19.03 -11.53 17.36
C ILE A 11 -18.67 -11.15 15.92
N VAL A 12 -19.23 -11.86 14.93
CA VAL A 12 -18.98 -11.57 13.52
C VAL A 12 -19.43 -10.16 13.16
N THR A 13 -20.61 -9.75 13.62
CA THR A 13 -21.13 -8.39 13.39
C THR A 13 -20.23 -7.33 13.99
N ILE A 14 -19.74 -7.55 15.22
CA ILE A 14 -18.81 -6.63 15.89
C ILE A 14 -17.49 -6.52 15.11
N LEU A 15 -16.92 -7.65 14.66
CA LEU A 15 -15.69 -7.66 13.87
C LEU A 15 -15.87 -6.93 12.53
N ILE A 16 -17.00 -7.13 11.85
CA ILE A 16 -17.34 -6.43 10.61
C ILE A 16 -17.49 -4.93 10.89
N GLY A 17 -18.17 -4.55 11.97
CA GLY A 17 -18.36 -3.15 12.36
C GLY A 17 -17.03 -2.43 12.64
N PHE A 18 -16.15 -3.04 13.44
CA PHE A 18 -14.82 -2.48 13.70
C PHE A 18 -13.94 -2.47 12.44
N GLY A 19 -14.01 -3.50 11.60
CA GLY A 19 -13.29 -3.56 10.34
C GLY A 19 -13.73 -2.46 9.37
N ALA A 20 -15.04 -2.24 9.24
CA ALA A 20 -15.60 -1.16 8.44
C ALA A 20 -15.19 0.22 8.96
N LEU A 21 -15.25 0.43 10.29
CA LEU A 21 -14.81 1.68 10.91
C LEU A 21 -13.31 1.94 10.66
N PHE A 22 -12.48 0.91 10.82
CA PHE A 22 -11.05 1.00 10.53
C PHE A 22 -10.82 1.41 9.09
N LEU A 23 -11.46 0.73 8.12
CA LEU A 23 -11.36 1.08 6.69
C LEU A 23 -11.79 2.52 6.41
N LEU A 24 -12.86 2.98 7.04
CA LEU A 24 -13.40 4.33 6.84
C LEU A 24 -12.42 5.40 7.33
N VAL A 25 -11.82 5.19 8.51
CA VAL A 25 -10.84 6.12 9.09
C VAL A 25 -9.50 6.09 8.34
N SER A 26 -9.08 4.92 7.85
CA SER A 26 -7.76 4.72 7.26
C SER A 26 -7.70 4.92 5.74
N ALA A 27 -8.82 4.83 5.02
CA ALA A 27 -8.85 4.99 3.57
C ALA A 27 -8.30 6.34 3.07
N PRO A 28 -8.58 7.51 3.70
CA PRO A 28 -7.97 8.77 3.27
C PRO A 28 -6.44 8.73 3.28
N PHE A 29 -5.84 8.13 4.31
CA PHE A 29 -4.39 7.97 4.41
C PHE A 29 -3.85 6.98 3.37
N ALA A 30 -4.61 5.94 3.04
CA ALA A 30 -4.23 5.01 1.97
C ALA A 30 -4.26 5.68 0.59
N TRP A 31 -5.22 6.56 0.34
CA TRP A 31 -5.24 7.38 -0.88
C TRP A 31 -4.11 8.40 -0.94
N LEU A 32 -3.77 9.05 0.17
CA LEU A 32 -2.58 9.92 0.25
C LEU A 32 -1.30 9.15 -0.07
N ALA A 33 -1.17 7.93 0.46
CA ALA A 33 -0.04 7.06 0.13
C ALA A 33 0.00 6.70 -1.37
N ILE A 34 -1.16 6.41 -1.98
CA ILE A 34 -1.24 6.20 -3.44
C ILE A 34 -0.85 7.46 -4.21
N GLY A 35 -1.27 8.65 -3.77
CA GLY A 35 -0.87 9.92 -4.37
C GLY A 35 0.64 10.14 -4.34
N PHE A 36 1.29 9.84 -3.22
CA PHE A 36 2.76 9.90 -3.14
C PHE A 36 3.41 8.84 -4.05
N MET A 37 2.92 7.60 -4.02
CA MET A 37 3.46 6.54 -4.87
C MET A 37 3.29 6.83 -6.35
N SER A 38 2.17 7.44 -6.76
CA SER A 38 1.91 7.82 -8.15
C SER A 38 2.79 8.99 -8.60
N TYR A 39 3.20 9.89 -7.70
CA TYR A 39 4.25 10.86 -7.99
C TYR A 39 5.58 10.17 -8.33
N CYS A 40 5.98 9.15 -7.57
CA CYS A 40 7.23 8.41 -7.83
C CYS A 40 7.16 7.55 -9.11
N ARG A 41 6.09 6.78 -9.30
CA ARG A 41 5.90 5.90 -10.48
C ARG A 41 4.45 5.90 -10.97
N PRO A 42 4.05 6.90 -11.78
CA PRO A 42 2.65 7.13 -12.12
C PRO A 42 2.04 5.95 -12.90
N ARG A 43 2.75 5.46 -13.92
CA ARG A 43 2.28 4.36 -14.77
C ARG A 43 2.03 3.07 -13.99
N LEU A 44 2.86 2.80 -12.99
CA LEU A 44 2.83 1.55 -12.23
C LEU A 44 1.70 1.57 -11.20
N VAL A 45 1.46 2.72 -10.56
CA VAL A 45 0.52 2.90 -9.45
C VAL A 45 -0.89 3.21 -9.95
N LEU A 46 -1.05 4.18 -10.86
CA LEU A 46 -2.37 4.61 -11.33
C LEU A 46 -3.11 3.50 -12.07
N GLY A 47 -2.41 2.74 -12.93
CA GLY A 47 -3.01 1.61 -13.63
C GLY A 47 -3.51 0.53 -12.69
N ARG A 48 -2.77 0.23 -11.61
CA ARG A 48 -3.17 -0.77 -10.60
C ARG A 48 -4.31 -0.26 -9.73
N ALA A 49 -4.28 1.01 -9.33
CA ALA A 49 -5.37 1.63 -8.59
C ALA A 49 -6.67 1.61 -9.40
N ALA A 50 -6.61 1.97 -10.69
CA ALA A 50 -7.76 1.90 -11.59
C ALA A 50 -8.28 0.47 -11.77
N LEU A 51 -7.40 -0.51 -11.96
CA LEU A 51 -7.79 -1.93 -12.07
C LEU A 51 -8.47 -2.44 -10.79
N CYS A 52 -7.91 -2.14 -9.61
CA CYS A 52 -8.52 -2.52 -8.33
C CYS A 52 -9.89 -1.84 -8.14
N PHE A 53 -10.00 -0.56 -8.49
CA PHE A 53 -11.25 0.19 -8.41
C PHE A 53 -12.34 -0.43 -9.30
N ILE A 54 -12.02 -0.63 -10.59
CA ILE A 54 -12.96 -1.20 -11.57
C ILE A 54 -13.34 -2.63 -11.18
N ALA A 55 -12.39 -3.44 -10.72
CA ALA A 55 -12.68 -4.81 -10.31
C ALA A 55 -13.67 -4.87 -9.14
N ILE A 56 -13.45 -4.07 -8.09
CA ILE A 56 -14.35 -4.02 -6.93
C ILE A 56 -15.73 -3.50 -7.33
N TRP A 57 -15.76 -2.44 -8.14
CA TRP A 57 -17.00 -1.87 -8.65
C TRP A 57 -17.79 -2.90 -9.48
N LEU A 58 -17.14 -3.56 -10.44
CA LEU A 58 -17.76 -4.54 -11.34
C LEU A 58 -18.30 -5.75 -10.57
N ILE A 59 -17.51 -6.29 -9.63
CA ILE A 59 -17.94 -7.40 -8.77
C ILE A 59 -19.20 -7.00 -7.98
N THR A 60 -19.24 -5.78 -7.45
CA THR A 60 -20.37 -5.29 -6.65
C THR A 60 -21.63 -5.08 -7.51
N VAL A 61 -21.47 -4.55 -8.72
CA VAL A 61 -22.58 -4.36 -9.66
C VAL A 61 -23.20 -5.69 -10.09
N ILE A 62 -22.37 -6.72 -10.30
CA ILE A 62 -22.83 -8.07 -10.67
C ILE A 62 -23.49 -8.78 -9.47
N ALA A 63 -22.98 -8.56 -8.26
CA ALA A 63 -23.46 -9.24 -7.06
C ALA A 63 -24.75 -8.66 -6.46
N LEU A 64 -25.09 -7.39 -6.77
CA LEU A 64 -26.22 -6.69 -6.18
C LEU A 64 -27.37 -6.44 -7.18
N PRO A 65 -28.61 -6.29 -6.69
CA PRO A 65 -29.76 -5.97 -7.54
C PRO A 65 -29.56 -4.69 -8.35
N VAL A 66 -30.11 -4.68 -9.56
CA VAL A 66 -30.06 -3.56 -10.51
C VAL A 66 -30.59 -2.28 -9.85
N GLY A 67 -29.78 -1.23 -9.85
CA GLY A 67 -30.09 0.08 -9.24
C GLY A 67 -29.20 0.42 -8.04
N ASN A 68 -29.06 -0.48 -7.07
CA ASN A 68 -28.27 -0.22 -5.85
C ASN A 68 -26.79 -0.60 -6.01
N GLY A 69 -26.48 -1.54 -6.90
CA GLY A 69 -25.13 -2.07 -7.10
C GLY A 69 -24.10 -1.02 -7.52
N THR A 70 -24.49 -0.04 -8.34
CA THR A 70 -23.57 1.01 -8.82
C THR A 70 -23.11 1.93 -7.70
N PHE A 71 -24.03 2.42 -6.87
CA PHE A 71 -23.70 3.35 -5.77
C PHE A 71 -22.90 2.64 -4.67
N ILE A 72 -23.36 1.45 -4.26
CA ILE A 72 -22.67 0.64 -3.25
C ILE A 72 -21.28 0.23 -3.78
N GLY A 73 -21.18 -0.13 -5.06
CA GLY A 73 -19.92 -0.49 -5.71
C GLY A 73 -18.92 0.65 -5.74
N ILE A 74 -19.36 1.88 -6.05
CA ILE A 74 -18.48 3.05 -6.03
C ILE A 74 -17.97 3.28 -4.62
N LEU A 75 -18.86 3.25 -3.62
CA LEU A 75 -18.49 3.49 -2.23
C LEU A 75 -17.48 2.44 -1.75
N LEU A 76 -17.76 1.16 -1.98
CA LEU A 76 -16.83 0.07 -1.67
C LEU A 76 -15.49 0.21 -2.39
N ALA A 77 -15.50 0.56 -3.69
CA ALA A 77 -14.28 0.75 -4.46
C ALA A 77 -13.42 1.89 -3.89
N VAL A 78 -14.02 3.00 -3.45
CA VAL A 78 -13.29 4.10 -2.81
C VAL A 78 -12.60 3.65 -1.53
N PHE A 79 -13.26 2.88 -0.66
CA PHE A 79 -12.66 2.46 0.61
C PHE A 79 -11.69 1.28 0.48
N LEU A 80 -11.97 0.34 -0.43
CA LEU A 80 -11.24 -0.91 -0.54
C LEU A 80 -10.12 -0.88 -1.57
N ALA A 81 -10.27 -0.22 -2.71
CA ALA A 81 -9.27 -0.22 -3.79
C ALA A 81 -7.85 0.22 -3.37
N PRO A 82 -7.63 1.19 -2.46
CA PRO A 82 -6.27 1.66 -2.20
C PRO A 82 -5.39 0.61 -1.50
N TRP A 83 -5.98 -0.34 -0.77
CA TRP A 83 -5.26 -1.40 -0.06
C TRP A 83 -4.57 -2.40 -0.98
N PRO A 84 -5.30 -3.15 -1.85
CA PRO A 84 -4.70 -4.07 -2.78
C PRO A 84 -3.84 -3.32 -3.81
N ALA A 85 -4.24 -2.12 -4.23
CA ALA A 85 -3.46 -1.33 -5.19
C ALA A 85 -2.08 -0.97 -4.64
N ARG A 86 -2.00 -0.50 -3.38
CA ARG A 86 -0.72 -0.19 -2.72
C ARG A 86 0.17 -1.42 -2.61
N LEU A 87 -0.36 -2.53 -2.11
CA LEU A 87 0.41 -3.78 -1.95
C LEU A 87 0.91 -4.31 -3.29
N TRP A 88 0.06 -4.27 -4.31
CA TRP A 88 0.39 -4.75 -5.64
C TRP A 88 1.40 -3.86 -6.34
N ALA A 89 1.22 -2.53 -6.28
CA ALA A 89 2.15 -1.57 -6.86
C ALA A 89 3.53 -1.67 -6.22
N ASN A 90 3.60 -1.79 -4.90
CA ASN A 90 4.88 -1.93 -4.20
C ASN A 90 5.62 -3.23 -4.56
N ARG A 91 4.91 -4.36 -4.62
CA ARG A 91 5.49 -5.64 -5.10
C ARG A 91 5.95 -5.57 -6.56
N ALA A 92 5.19 -4.88 -7.40
CA ALA A 92 5.54 -4.73 -8.80
C ALA A 92 6.73 -3.78 -9.01
N ALA A 93 6.84 -2.71 -8.21
CA ALA A 93 8.02 -1.85 -8.20
C ALA A 93 9.28 -2.66 -7.83
N PHE A 94 9.21 -3.46 -6.77
CA PHE A 94 10.32 -4.33 -6.36
C PHE A 94 10.76 -5.31 -7.45
N ARG A 95 9.82 -5.88 -8.21
CA ARG A 95 10.13 -6.80 -9.31
C ARG A 95 10.67 -6.11 -10.57
N ALA A 96 10.33 -4.83 -10.75
CA ALA A 96 10.76 -4.06 -11.91
C ALA A 96 12.19 -3.51 -11.74
N ASP A 97 12.70 -3.48 -10.52
CA ASP A 97 14.01 -2.89 -10.21
C ASP A 97 15.13 -3.93 -10.23
N ASP A 98 16.30 -3.50 -10.67
CA ASP A 98 17.51 -4.31 -10.71
C ASP A 98 18.03 -4.62 -9.29
N SER A 99 18.93 -5.62 -9.19
CA SER A 99 19.55 -6.00 -7.91
C SER A 99 20.23 -4.83 -7.21
N ASP A 100 20.86 -3.95 -7.99
CA ASP A 100 21.68 -2.85 -7.47
C ASP A 100 20.78 -1.76 -6.88
N GLN A 101 19.66 -1.47 -7.53
CA GLN A 101 18.65 -0.54 -7.03
C GLN A 101 17.99 -1.07 -5.76
N ARG A 102 17.68 -2.37 -5.71
CA ARG A 102 17.12 -3.01 -4.51
C ARG A 102 18.09 -3.00 -3.33
N THR A 103 19.37 -3.22 -3.60
CA THR A 103 20.44 -3.14 -2.58
C THR A 103 20.57 -1.71 -2.05
N ALA A 104 20.66 -0.71 -2.93
CA ALA A 104 20.74 0.69 -2.54
C ALA A 104 19.52 1.14 -1.70
N ALA A 105 18.32 0.67 -2.05
CA ALA A 105 17.11 0.92 -1.27
C ALA A 105 17.17 0.28 0.12
N ALA A 106 17.66 -0.97 0.21
CA ALA A 106 17.82 -1.68 1.47
C ALA A 106 18.86 -1.00 2.37
N ASP A 107 19.98 -0.55 1.80
CA ASP A 107 21.05 0.15 2.52
C ASP A 107 20.54 1.48 3.09
N SER A 108 19.87 2.30 2.28
CA SER A 108 19.23 3.55 2.70
C SER A 108 18.30 3.35 3.90
N ARG A 109 17.52 2.26 3.91
CA ARG A 109 16.64 1.90 5.02
C ARG A 109 17.44 1.44 6.25
N ASN A 110 18.43 0.57 6.05
CA ASN A 110 19.23 0.01 7.12
C ASN A 110 20.05 1.07 7.84
N THR A 111 20.61 2.05 7.12
CA THR A 111 21.29 3.22 7.73
C THR A 111 20.33 3.99 8.63
N LYS A 112 19.08 4.20 8.18
CA LYS A 112 18.05 4.85 9.02
C LYS A 112 17.71 4.01 10.25
N CYS A 113 17.46 2.71 10.08
CA CYS A 113 17.15 1.81 11.18
C CYS A 113 18.28 1.74 12.22
N GLU A 114 19.54 1.77 11.80
CA GLU A 114 20.71 1.82 12.69
C GLU A 114 20.74 3.12 13.50
N SER A 115 20.49 4.27 12.85
CA SER A 115 20.41 5.55 13.55
C SER A 115 19.28 5.61 14.58
N GLU A 116 18.21 4.84 14.37
CA GLU A 116 17.06 4.73 15.28
C GLU A 116 17.24 3.62 16.34
N GLY A 117 18.37 2.90 16.34
CA GLY A 117 18.63 1.78 17.26
C GLY A 117 17.79 0.53 16.98
N SER A 118 17.14 0.45 15.82
CA SER A 118 16.30 -0.67 15.42
C SER A 118 17.13 -1.82 14.85
N ARG A 119 16.92 -3.04 15.38
CA ARG A 119 17.56 -4.26 14.87
C ARG A 119 16.85 -4.87 13.64
N ARG A 120 15.74 -4.30 13.18
CA ARG A 120 15.00 -4.81 12.01
C ARG A 120 15.65 -4.36 10.72
N ARG A 121 16.74 -5.04 10.35
CA ARG A 121 17.33 -4.89 9.01
C ARG A 121 16.43 -5.51 7.95
N VAL A 122 16.41 -4.89 6.79
CA VAL A 122 15.70 -5.38 5.61
C VAL A 122 16.71 -5.88 4.59
N THR A 123 16.37 -6.96 3.89
CA THR A 123 17.20 -7.55 2.84
C THR A 123 16.68 -7.20 1.45
N ALA A 124 17.58 -7.09 0.48
CA ALA A 124 17.24 -6.78 -0.92
C ALA A 124 16.49 -7.92 -1.64
N ASP A 125 16.39 -9.10 -1.03
CA ASP A 125 15.79 -10.31 -1.63
C ASP A 125 14.27 -10.35 -1.53
N LYS A 126 13.66 -9.58 -0.61
CA LYS A 126 12.23 -9.64 -0.34
C LYS A 126 11.62 -8.25 -0.35
N PRO A 127 10.41 -8.06 -0.90
CA PRO A 127 9.72 -6.78 -0.84
C PRO A 127 9.29 -6.45 0.59
N TRP A 128 9.45 -5.18 1.00
CA TRP A 128 8.98 -4.65 2.28
C TRP A 128 7.93 -3.55 2.08
N PRO A 129 7.09 -3.24 3.09
CA PRO A 129 5.93 -2.35 2.93
C PRO A 129 6.22 -0.92 2.44
N GLU A 130 7.44 -0.45 2.64
CA GLU A 130 7.89 0.93 2.34
C GLU A 130 8.93 0.97 1.22
N TYR A 131 9.14 -0.15 0.52
CA TYR A 131 10.14 -0.29 -0.55
C TYR A 131 10.12 0.87 -1.56
N MET A 132 8.94 1.22 -2.07
CA MET A 132 8.81 2.26 -3.08
C MET A 132 9.34 3.63 -2.61
N ALA A 133 9.09 4.01 -1.37
CA ALA A 133 9.58 5.26 -0.79
C ALA A 133 11.11 5.22 -0.56
N ASP A 134 11.62 4.08 -0.08
CA ASP A 134 13.06 3.88 0.15
C ASP A 134 13.84 3.84 -1.18
N SER A 135 13.26 3.25 -2.23
CA SER A 135 13.84 3.21 -3.57
C SER A 135 13.97 4.62 -4.18
N GLU A 136 12.94 5.45 -4.01
CA GLU A 136 13.00 6.84 -4.48
C GLU A 136 14.01 7.65 -3.67
N ARG A 137 14.10 7.41 -2.35
CA ARG A 137 15.12 8.04 -1.50
C ARG A 137 16.54 7.67 -1.95
N ALA A 138 16.79 6.39 -2.22
CA ALA A 138 18.09 5.93 -2.74
C ALA A 138 18.40 6.56 -4.09
N ARG A 139 17.40 6.67 -4.98
CA ARG A 139 17.54 7.34 -6.27
C ARG A 139 17.90 8.82 -6.11
N LEU A 140 17.22 9.55 -5.22
CA LEU A 140 17.54 10.95 -4.95
C LEU A 140 18.95 11.11 -4.37
N VAL A 141 19.36 10.25 -3.43
CA VAL A 141 20.74 10.26 -2.89
C VAL A 141 21.76 10.02 -4.00
N SER A 142 21.49 9.13 -4.96
CA SER A 142 22.42 8.91 -6.09
C SER A 142 22.54 10.12 -7.03
N LEU A 143 21.49 10.95 -7.12
CA LEU A 143 21.50 12.19 -7.91
C LEU A 143 22.22 13.33 -7.18
N TYR A 144 22.14 13.36 -5.86
CA TYR A 144 22.89 14.29 -5.03
C TYR A 144 24.31 13.76 -4.80
N GLN A 145 25.23 14.09 -5.70
CA GLN A 145 26.65 14.02 -5.37
C GLN A 145 26.92 15.05 -4.25
N LEU A 146 27.20 14.58 -3.03
CA LEU A 146 27.75 15.47 -2.01
C LEU A 146 29.02 16.11 -2.58
N PRO A 147 29.21 17.43 -2.46
CA PRO A 147 30.47 18.05 -2.87
C PRO A 147 31.62 17.35 -2.13
N THR A 148 32.54 16.79 -2.89
CA THR A 148 33.68 15.97 -2.43
C THR A 148 34.74 16.76 -1.65
N SER A 149 34.41 17.94 -1.13
CA SER A 149 35.37 18.84 -0.49
C SER A 149 34.81 19.42 0.81
N PHE A 150 34.98 18.69 1.91
CA PHE A 150 35.37 19.32 3.15
C PHE A 150 36.85 18.98 3.38
N PRO A 151 37.78 19.95 3.25
CA PRO A 151 39.14 19.74 3.72
C PRO A 151 39.08 19.47 5.23
N ARG A 152 39.83 18.45 5.65
CA ARG A 152 40.01 18.05 7.06
C ARG A 152 40.69 19.16 7.86
#